data_AF-A0A7R9DIU3-F1
#
_entry.id   AF-A0A7R9DIU3-F1
#
_cell.length_a   1.000
_cell.length_b   1.000
_cell.length_c   1.000
_cell.angle_alpha   90.00
_cell.angle_beta   90.00
_cell.angle_gamma   90.00
#
_symmetry.space_group_name_H-M   'P 1'
#
loop_
_entity.id
_entity.type
_entity.pdbx_description
1 polymer ?
#
loop_
_entity_poly.entity_id
_entity_poly.type
_entity_poly.pdbx_seq_one_letter_code
_entity_poly.pdbx_strand_id
1 'polypeptide(L)'
;MHLARAVGLDPCSEQAAVHQGCFIMMAFFYTKVYKKEGRRDDTPCRTYVSDPRAREEIVLETKNKYLYCRECDLASQSSIRNFVKRFGKEQSKLDILINNAGVMRCPYTKTQDGIELQLGVNHIGHFLLTNLLLPKLQASAPSRIINVSSVAHMRGKINTKDLNSENDYDPGEAYNQSKLANILFTRELARRLQGTGVTVNAVHPGIVDTELTRHMSFFNSTLSALLLKPFVWLFIKSPRQGAQTTLYAVLDENLQHKTGIYFR
;
A
#
# COMPACT_ATOMS: atom_id res chain seq x y z
N MET A 1 -19.91 -1.97 14.35
CA MET A 1 -19.88 -3.25 15.10
C MET A 1 -20.33 -4.47 14.27
N HIS A 2 -20.60 -4.37 12.95
CA HIS A 2 -21.25 -5.46 12.20
C HIS A 2 -20.71 -5.83 10.81
N LEU A 3 -19.46 -5.51 10.47
CA LEU A 3 -18.80 -6.19 9.34
C LEU A 3 -17.90 -7.34 9.78
N ALA A 4 -17.14 -7.20 10.88
CA ALA A 4 -16.15 -8.21 11.25
C ALA A 4 -16.70 -9.50 11.87
N ARG A 5 -17.86 -9.44 12.55
CA ARG A 5 -18.55 -10.63 13.04
C ARG A 5 -19.12 -11.50 11.92
N ALA A 6 -19.40 -10.93 10.75
CA ALA A 6 -19.95 -11.67 9.61
C ALA A 6 -18.89 -12.47 8.83
N VAL A 7 -17.61 -12.11 8.95
CA VAL A 7 -16.50 -12.72 8.18
C VAL A 7 -15.58 -13.58 9.06
N GLY A 8 -15.99 -13.92 10.29
CA GLY A 8 -15.21 -14.80 11.17
C GLY A 8 -13.80 -14.28 11.50
N LEU A 9 -13.59 -12.97 11.47
CA LEU A 9 -12.30 -12.35 11.75
C LEU A 9 -11.91 -12.58 13.22
N ASP A 10 -10.68 -13.06 13.43
CA ASP A 10 -10.09 -13.14 14.76
C ASP A 10 -9.86 -11.70 15.29
N PRO A 11 -10.07 -11.40 16.58
CA PRO A 11 -10.03 -10.03 17.12
C PRO A 11 -8.75 -9.26 16.80
N CYS A 12 -7.64 -9.99 16.61
CA CYS A 12 -6.33 -9.46 16.25
C CYS A 12 -6.30 -8.82 14.84
N SER A 13 -7.08 -9.37 13.90
CA SER A 13 -7.14 -8.92 12.50
C SER A 13 -8.04 -7.69 12.31
N GLU A 14 -9.11 -7.57 13.10
CA GLU A 14 -9.98 -6.41 13.13
C GLU A 14 -9.30 -5.22 13.85
N GLN A 15 -8.58 -5.47 14.95
CA GLN A 15 -7.98 -4.41 15.75
C GLN A 15 -6.83 -3.67 15.04
N ALA A 16 -5.95 -4.38 14.31
CA ALA A 16 -4.84 -3.77 13.57
C ALA A 16 -5.29 -2.92 12.36
N ALA A 17 -6.47 -3.23 11.82
CA ALA A 17 -7.04 -2.62 10.63
C ALA A 17 -7.88 -1.36 10.94
N VAL A 18 -8.51 -1.31 12.12
CA VAL A 18 -9.64 -0.41 12.39
C VAL A 18 -9.24 0.89 13.11
N HIS A 19 -8.02 1.02 13.63
CA HIS A 19 -7.67 2.12 14.57
C HIS A 19 -6.59 3.10 14.09
N GLN A 20 -6.29 3.15 12.79
CA GLN A 20 -5.27 4.07 12.25
C GLN A 20 -5.70 5.54 12.34
N GLY A 21 -5.23 6.22 13.39
CA GLY A 21 -5.30 7.68 13.59
C GLY A 21 -3.97 8.41 13.34
N CYS A 22 -2.87 7.70 13.04
CA CYS A 22 -1.58 8.32 12.74
C CYS A 22 -0.88 7.64 11.56
N PHE A 23 -0.67 8.47 10.54
CA PHE A 23 0.46 8.66 9.62
C PHE A 23 1.51 7.56 9.35
N ILE A 24 1.97 7.57 8.08
CA ILE A 24 3.17 6.94 7.51
C ILE A 24 2.97 5.50 6.97
N MET A 25 2.64 5.45 5.66
CA MET A 25 3.36 4.60 4.69
C MET A 25 3.44 3.09 5.01
N MET A 26 2.34 2.45 5.38
CA MET A 26 2.38 1.05 5.83
C MET A 26 2.26 0.04 4.69
N ALA A 27 3.34 -0.69 4.39
CA ALA A 27 3.21 -1.96 3.68
C ALA A 27 2.82 -3.05 4.69
N PHE A 28 1.55 -3.46 4.72
CA PHE A 28 1.14 -4.58 5.59
C PHE A 28 1.54 -5.90 4.95
N PHE A 29 2.24 -6.71 5.75
CA PHE A 29 2.41 -8.14 5.51
C PHE A 29 1.46 -8.85 6.47
N TYR A 30 0.43 -9.54 5.99
CA TYR A 30 -0.35 -10.42 6.87
C TYR A 30 0.08 -11.86 6.60
N THR A 31 0.20 -12.65 7.66
CA THR A 31 0.11 -14.11 7.56
C THR A 31 -1.29 -14.53 8.00
N LYS A 32 -2.10 -15.14 7.14
CA LYS A 32 -3.49 -15.51 7.44
C LYS A 32 -3.51 -16.84 8.21
N VAL A 33 -4.25 -16.89 9.33
CA VAL A 33 -4.60 -18.15 10.00
C VAL A 33 -5.74 -18.79 9.20
N TYR A 34 -5.49 -19.95 8.60
CA TYR A 34 -6.57 -20.78 8.04
C TYR A 34 -7.17 -21.62 9.16
N LYS A 35 -8.48 -21.48 9.38
CA LYS A 35 -9.26 -22.50 10.07
C LYS A 35 -9.61 -23.58 9.05
N LYS A 36 -8.65 -24.46 8.73
CA LYS A 36 -8.97 -25.67 7.98
C LYS A 36 -9.73 -26.59 8.94
N GLU A 37 -10.91 -27.08 8.54
CA GLU A 37 -11.73 -28.00 9.34
C GLU A 37 -10.85 -29.00 10.10
N GLY A 38 -10.79 -28.85 11.43
CA GLY A 38 -10.08 -29.77 12.33
C GLY A 38 -8.63 -29.44 12.71
N ARG A 39 -7.96 -28.41 12.18
CA ARG A 39 -6.64 -27.96 12.68
C ARG A 39 -6.62 -26.44 12.91
N ARG A 40 -6.58 -26.02 14.18
CA ARG A 40 -6.10 -24.68 14.54
C ARG A 40 -4.59 -24.69 14.38
N ASP A 41 -4.09 -23.91 13.44
CA ASP A 41 -2.69 -23.50 13.44
C ASP A 41 -2.65 -22.25 14.32
N ASP A 42 -2.30 -22.40 15.61
CA ASP A 42 -2.27 -21.32 16.60
C ASP A 42 -1.11 -20.32 16.37
N THR A 43 -0.56 -20.27 15.15
CA THR A 43 0.53 -19.36 14.79
C THR A 43 -0.02 -17.93 14.63
N PRO A 44 0.40 -16.97 15.47
CA PRO A 44 -0.13 -15.62 15.46
C PRO A 44 0.25 -14.87 14.17
N CYS A 45 -0.71 -14.09 13.63
CA CYS A 45 -0.52 -13.24 12.46
C CYS A 45 0.62 -12.24 12.70
N ARG A 46 1.69 -12.32 11.91
CA ARG A 46 2.81 -11.38 12.00
C ARG A 46 2.59 -10.23 11.03
N THR A 47 2.66 -9.01 11.54
CA THR A 47 2.56 -7.78 10.74
C THR A 47 3.88 -7.05 10.70
N TYR A 48 4.29 -6.64 9.50
CA TYR A 48 5.50 -5.86 9.29
C TYR A 48 5.14 -4.45 8.83
N VAL A 49 5.85 -3.45 9.36
CA VAL A 49 5.73 -2.04 8.99
C VAL A 49 7.12 -1.42 8.86
N SER A 50 7.23 -0.28 8.18
CA SER A 50 8.49 0.42 8.00
C SER A 50 8.69 1.62 8.94
N ASP A 51 7.62 2.16 9.54
CA ASP A 51 7.69 3.30 10.46
C ASP A 51 7.69 2.85 11.93
N PRO A 52 8.77 3.16 12.69
CA PRO A 52 8.83 2.91 14.13
C PRO A 52 7.74 3.60 14.95
N ARG A 53 7.30 4.81 14.56
CA ARG A 53 6.29 5.58 15.32
C ARG A 53 4.92 4.93 15.19
N ALA A 54 4.51 4.66 13.95
CA ALA A 54 3.28 3.91 13.67
C ALA A 54 3.28 2.55 14.39
N ARG A 55 4.43 1.85 14.44
CA ARG A 55 4.53 0.61 15.23
C ARG A 55 4.25 0.85 16.71
N GLU A 56 4.90 1.85 17.31
CA GLU A 56 4.77 2.12 18.74
C GLU A 56 3.31 2.42 19.11
N GLU A 57 2.66 3.31 18.38
CA GLU A 57 1.25 3.67 18.59
C GLU A 57 0.33 2.44 18.48
N ILE A 58 0.47 1.64 17.42
CA ILE A 58 -0.37 0.45 17.22
C ILE A 58 -0.13 -0.58 18.32
N VAL A 59 1.11 -0.78 18.76
CA VAL A 59 1.41 -1.71 19.88
C VAL A 59 0.79 -1.20 21.18
N LEU A 60 0.88 0.10 21.46
CA LEU A 60 0.32 0.69 22.66
C LEU A 60 -1.21 0.57 22.71
N GLU A 61 -1.88 0.77 21.58
CA GLU A 61 -3.34 0.70 21.47
C GLU A 61 -3.86 -0.74 21.45
N THR A 62 -3.29 -1.60 20.60
CA THR A 62 -3.82 -2.95 20.34
C THR A 62 -3.24 -4.02 21.26
N LYS A 63 -2.14 -3.72 21.95
CA LYS A 63 -1.33 -4.69 22.69
C LYS A 63 -0.82 -5.86 21.83
N ASN A 64 -0.83 -5.72 20.50
CA ASN A 64 -0.37 -6.75 19.59
C ASN A 64 1.15 -6.86 19.61
N LYS A 65 1.66 -7.97 20.16
CA LYS A 65 3.10 -8.26 20.25
C LYS A 65 3.73 -8.73 18.93
N TYR A 66 2.92 -9.02 17.92
CA TYR A 66 3.33 -9.55 16.62
C TYR A 66 3.42 -8.47 15.53
N LEU A 67 3.67 -7.23 15.93
CA LEU A 67 3.98 -6.12 15.05
C LEU A 67 5.49 -5.84 15.04
N TYR A 68 6.10 -5.93 13.86
CA TYR A 68 7.53 -5.79 13.65
C TYR A 68 7.83 -4.59 12.77
N CYS A 69 8.80 -3.78 13.15
CA CYS A 69 9.29 -2.69 12.30
C CYS A 69 10.57 -3.14 11.58
N ARG A 70 10.65 -2.91 10.27
CA ARG A 70 11.83 -3.17 9.44
C ARG A 70 12.00 -2.04 8.46
N GLU A 71 13.20 -1.48 8.42
CA GLU A 71 13.54 -0.47 7.44
C GLU A 71 13.38 -1.01 6.01
N CYS A 72 12.70 -0.24 5.18
CA CYS A 72 12.57 -0.47 3.76
C CYS A 72 12.32 0.89 3.09
N ASP A 73 13.40 1.52 2.63
CA ASP A 73 13.32 2.77 1.87
C ASP A 73 13.08 2.46 0.40
N LEU A 74 11.90 2.82 -0.11
CA LEU A 74 11.52 2.60 -1.50
C LEU A 74 12.26 3.53 -2.49
N ALA A 75 12.93 4.57 -1.99
CA ALA A 75 13.83 5.41 -2.78
C ALA A 75 15.26 4.83 -2.87
N SER A 76 15.48 3.60 -2.41
CA SER A 76 16.77 2.91 -2.51
C SER A 76 16.60 1.43 -2.84
N GLN A 77 17.01 1.03 -4.04
CA GLN A 77 16.97 -0.38 -4.45
C GLN A 77 17.84 -1.27 -3.55
N SER A 78 18.93 -0.72 -3.00
CA SER A 78 19.77 -1.43 -2.03
C SER A 78 19.02 -1.71 -0.72
N SER A 79 18.27 -0.72 -0.20
CA SER A 79 17.41 -0.87 0.98
C SER A 79 16.33 -1.93 0.76
N ILE A 80 15.65 -1.90 -0.40
CA ILE A 80 14.64 -2.90 -0.78
C ILE A 80 15.23 -4.32 -0.78
N ARG A 81 16.39 -4.53 -1.40
CA ARG A 81 17.05 -5.85 -1.46
C ARG A 81 17.47 -6.34 -0.07
N ASN A 82 17.97 -5.43 0.76
CA ASN A 82 18.33 -5.74 2.15
C ASN A 82 17.10 -6.14 2.98
N PHE A 83 15.99 -5.41 2.83
CA PHE A 83 14.71 -5.76 3.44
C PHE A 83 14.27 -7.17 3.03
N VAL A 84 14.23 -7.48 1.73
CA VAL A 84 13.79 -8.80 1.24
C VAL A 84 14.69 -9.92 1.73
N LYS A 85 16.02 -9.70 1.71
CA LYS A 85 17.00 -10.68 2.23
C LYS A 85 16.76 -10.96 3.71
N ARG A 86 16.51 -9.92 4.52
CA ARG A 86 16.22 -10.06 5.94
C ARG A 86 14.87 -10.72 6.19
N PHE A 87 13.82 -10.25 5.53
CA PHE A 87 12.48 -10.84 5.59
C PHE A 87 12.53 -12.33 5.25
N GLY A 88 13.28 -12.72 4.22
CA GLY A 88 13.37 -14.11 3.81
C GLY A 88 14.10 -15.04 4.78
N LYS A 89 14.97 -14.51 5.64
CA LYS A 89 15.59 -15.25 6.76
C LYS A 89 14.64 -15.39 7.95
N GLU A 90 13.82 -14.37 8.18
CA GLU A 90 12.91 -14.32 9.34
C GLU A 90 11.61 -15.09 9.08
N GLN A 91 11.07 -15.03 7.85
CA GLN A 91 9.74 -15.52 7.50
C GLN A 91 9.78 -16.49 6.33
N SER A 92 9.13 -17.64 6.50
CA SER A 92 8.94 -18.65 5.46
C SER A 92 7.76 -18.33 4.53
N LYS A 93 6.74 -17.62 5.03
CA LYS A 93 5.49 -17.31 4.31
C LYS A 93 5.24 -15.81 4.15
N LEU A 94 4.45 -15.48 3.13
CA LEU A 94 3.91 -14.17 2.84
C LEU A 94 2.54 -14.30 2.18
N ASP A 95 1.47 -14.12 2.94
CA ASP A 95 0.10 -14.31 2.43
C ASP A 95 -0.47 -13.03 1.79
N ILE A 96 -0.10 -11.85 2.31
CA ILE A 96 -0.59 -10.57 1.79
C ILE A 96 0.56 -9.58 1.68
N LEU A 97 0.67 -8.90 0.55
CA LEU A 97 1.55 -7.75 0.32
C LEU A 97 0.71 -6.51 -0.03
N ILE A 98 0.84 -5.43 0.73
CA ILE A 98 0.19 -4.15 0.41
C ILE A 98 1.24 -3.11 0.02
N ASN A 99 1.27 -2.73 -1.26
CA ASN A 99 2.08 -1.65 -1.79
C ASN A 99 1.34 -0.31 -1.61
N ASN A 100 1.38 0.21 -0.38
CA ASN A 100 0.65 1.42 0.02
C ASN A 100 1.51 2.70 -0.03
N ALA A 101 2.81 2.55 0.16
CA ALA A 101 3.72 3.66 0.33
C ALA A 101 3.69 4.65 -0.85
N GLY A 102 3.81 5.94 -0.57
CA GLY A 102 3.98 6.90 -1.64
C GLY A 102 4.25 8.32 -1.19
N VAL A 103 4.66 9.12 -2.15
CA VAL A 103 4.81 10.57 -2.09
C VAL A 103 3.94 11.23 -3.15
N MET A 104 3.59 12.51 -2.97
CA MET A 104 2.72 13.24 -3.88
C MET A 104 3.17 14.69 -4.02
N ARG A 105 3.19 15.18 -5.26
CA ARG A 105 3.44 16.59 -5.62
C ARG A 105 4.73 17.15 -5.00
N CYS A 106 5.76 16.31 -4.88
CA CYS A 106 7.05 16.75 -4.36
C CYS A 106 7.79 17.64 -5.38
N PRO A 107 8.71 18.51 -4.95
CA PRO A 107 9.66 19.15 -5.85
C PRO A 107 10.47 18.11 -6.63
N TYR A 108 10.94 18.49 -7.82
CA TYR A 108 11.77 17.60 -8.64
C TYR A 108 13.02 17.18 -7.86
N THR A 109 13.12 15.88 -7.62
CA THR A 109 14.21 15.22 -6.91
C THR A 109 14.31 13.79 -7.44
N LYS A 110 15.44 13.14 -7.16
CA LYS A 110 15.67 11.76 -7.58
C LYS A 110 15.86 10.85 -6.36
N THR A 111 15.49 9.59 -6.53
CA THR A 111 15.87 8.50 -5.63
C THR A 111 17.39 8.33 -5.63
N GLN A 112 17.91 7.52 -4.71
CA GLN A 112 19.34 7.18 -4.67
C GLN A 112 19.82 6.53 -5.97
N ASP A 113 18.92 5.87 -6.69
CA ASP A 113 19.17 5.19 -7.96
C ASP A 113 18.92 6.08 -9.19
N GLY A 114 18.72 7.38 -9.02
CA GLY A 114 18.60 8.34 -10.12
C GLY A 114 17.25 8.36 -10.84
N ILE A 115 16.19 7.85 -10.21
CA ILE A 115 14.82 7.83 -10.76
C ILE A 115 14.05 9.01 -10.18
N GLU A 116 13.17 9.67 -10.95
CA GLU A 116 12.26 10.70 -10.42
C GLU A 116 11.53 10.20 -9.17
N LEU A 117 11.49 11.01 -8.10
CA LEU A 117 11.10 10.57 -6.77
C LEU A 117 9.71 9.93 -6.70
N GLN A 118 8.69 10.54 -7.33
CA GLN A 118 7.32 10.02 -7.27
C GLN A 118 7.16 8.71 -8.03
N LEU A 119 7.73 8.59 -9.23
CA LEU A 119 7.78 7.34 -9.99
C LEU A 119 8.61 6.28 -9.26
N GLY A 120 9.76 6.68 -8.74
CA GLY A 120 10.71 5.86 -8.01
C GLY A 120 10.09 5.22 -6.77
N VAL A 121 9.50 6.04 -5.89
CA VAL A 121 8.90 5.56 -4.64
C VAL A 121 7.55 4.87 -4.89
N ASN A 122 6.63 5.52 -5.60
CA ASN A 122 5.25 5.04 -5.70
C ASN A 122 5.11 3.79 -6.57
N HIS A 123 6.04 3.60 -7.52
CA HIS A 123 5.96 2.55 -8.51
C HIS A 123 7.21 1.67 -8.58
N ILE A 124 8.39 2.21 -8.92
CA ILE A 124 9.58 1.37 -9.20
C ILE A 124 10.05 0.60 -7.96
N GLY A 125 10.05 1.24 -6.79
CA GLY A 125 10.39 0.61 -5.52
C GLY A 125 9.44 -0.54 -5.20
N HIS A 126 8.13 -0.31 -5.32
CA HIS A 126 7.10 -1.35 -5.15
C HIS A 126 7.21 -2.47 -6.20
N PHE A 127 7.51 -2.13 -7.45
CA PHE A 127 7.73 -3.07 -8.52
C PHE A 127 8.89 -4.01 -8.16
N LEU A 128 10.04 -3.47 -7.75
CA LEU A 128 11.19 -4.26 -7.34
C LEU A 128 10.86 -5.14 -6.12
N LEU A 129 10.29 -4.53 -5.06
CA LEU A 129 9.91 -5.23 -3.84
C LEU A 129 8.98 -6.42 -4.14
N THR A 130 7.94 -6.18 -4.94
CA THR A 130 6.96 -7.21 -5.31
C THR A 130 7.63 -8.33 -6.07
N ASN A 131 8.40 -8.03 -7.12
CA ASN A 131 9.05 -9.06 -7.94
C ASN A 131 10.03 -9.91 -7.13
N LEU A 132 10.77 -9.31 -6.18
CA LEU A 132 11.67 -10.05 -5.30
C LEU A 132 10.93 -10.95 -4.29
N LEU A 133 9.69 -10.59 -3.91
CA LEU A 133 8.85 -11.36 -2.99
C LEU A 133 7.93 -12.37 -3.67
N LEU A 134 7.80 -12.33 -5.01
CA LEU A 134 6.93 -13.24 -5.77
C LEU A 134 7.14 -14.72 -5.45
N PRO A 135 8.37 -15.27 -5.34
CA PRO A 135 8.55 -16.68 -5.00
C PRO A 135 7.91 -17.06 -3.67
N LYS A 136 7.94 -16.17 -2.67
CA LYS A 136 7.31 -16.40 -1.36
C LYS A 136 5.79 -16.26 -1.42
N LEU A 137 5.29 -15.28 -2.15
CA LEU A 137 3.85 -15.11 -2.39
C LEU A 137 3.26 -16.35 -3.08
N GLN A 138 3.94 -16.88 -4.10
CA GLN A 138 3.53 -18.10 -4.80
C GLN A 138 3.59 -19.33 -3.89
N ALA A 139 4.66 -19.48 -3.10
CA ALA A 139 4.78 -20.57 -2.12
C ALA A 139 3.74 -20.48 -0.99
N SER A 140 3.15 -19.30 -0.77
CA SER A 140 2.10 -19.05 0.23
C SER A 140 0.70 -19.02 -0.39
N ALA A 141 0.53 -19.45 -1.65
CA ALA A 141 -0.77 -19.44 -2.30
C ALA A 141 -1.82 -20.24 -1.50
N PRO A 142 -3.07 -19.74 -1.36
CA PRO A 142 -3.55 -18.50 -1.96
C PRO A 142 -3.07 -17.25 -1.21
N SER A 143 -2.54 -16.29 -1.98
CA SER A 143 -1.97 -15.03 -1.47
C SER A 143 -2.44 -13.83 -2.30
N ARG A 144 -2.28 -12.62 -1.75
CA ARG A 144 -2.85 -11.38 -2.32
C ARG A 144 -1.82 -10.26 -2.37
N ILE A 145 -1.81 -9.53 -3.48
CA ILE A 145 -1.01 -8.32 -3.68
C ILE A 145 -1.98 -7.16 -3.91
N ILE A 146 -1.87 -6.09 -3.12
CA ILE A 146 -2.68 -4.89 -3.25
C ILE A 146 -1.80 -3.70 -3.59
N ASN A 147 -2.05 -3.07 -4.73
CA ASN A 147 -1.36 -1.85 -5.15
C ASN A 147 -2.24 -0.62 -4.91
N VAL A 148 -1.78 0.32 -4.08
CA VAL A 148 -2.54 1.54 -3.83
C VAL A 148 -2.33 2.54 -4.97
N SER A 149 -3.41 2.77 -5.70
CA SER A 149 -3.50 3.78 -6.75
C SER A 149 -4.36 4.98 -6.29
N SER A 150 -4.76 5.84 -7.22
CA SER A 150 -5.59 7.02 -6.97
C SER A 150 -6.41 7.35 -8.20
N VAL A 151 -7.53 8.05 -8.07
CA VAL A 151 -8.28 8.62 -9.22
C VAL A 151 -7.39 9.47 -10.15
N ALA A 152 -6.27 9.98 -9.65
CA ALA A 152 -5.20 10.63 -10.42
C ALA A 152 -4.73 9.82 -11.64
N HIS A 153 -4.75 8.47 -11.56
CA HIS A 153 -4.35 7.60 -12.66
C HIS A 153 -5.17 7.81 -13.94
N MET A 154 -6.41 8.27 -13.82
CA MET A 154 -7.31 8.52 -14.97
C MET A 154 -6.81 9.66 -15.86
N ARG A 155 -5.97 10.56 -15.32
CA ARG A 155 -5.34 11.66 -16.05
C ARG A 155 -3.89 11.36 -16.43
N GLY A 156 -3.33 10.26 -15.92
CA GLY A 156 -1.94 9.89 -16.14
C GLY A 156 -1.66 9.51 -17.58
N LYS A 157 -0.42 9.74 -18.01
CA LYS A 157 0.17 9.21 -19.23
C LYS A 157 1.55 8.69 -18.87
N ILE A 158 1.97 7.58 -19.49
CA ILE A 158 3.34 7.11 -19.33
C ILE A 158 4.19 7.80 -20.39
N ASN A 159 5.04 8.73 -19.98
CA ASN A 159 6.00 9.37 -20.86
C ASN A 159 7.19 8.44 -21.11
N THR A 160 7.10 7.56 -22.11
CA THR A 160 8.18 6.61 -22.42
C THR A 160 9.43 7.28 -23.00
N LYS A 161 9.35 8.54 -23.44
CA LYS A 161 10.50 9.29 -23.97
C LYS A 161 11.30 9.98 -22.86
N ASP A 162 10.64 10.33 -21.77
CA ASP A 162 11.24 10.96 -20.60
C ASP A 162 10.51 10.50 -19.34
N LEU A 163 10.78 9.26 -18.92
CA LEU A 163 10.14 8.67 -17.74
C LEU A 163 10.48 9.43 -16.46
N ASN A 164 11.67 10.03 -16.41
CA ASN A 164 12.17 10.78 -15.26
C ASN A 164 11.71 12.24 -15.25
N SER A 165 10.97 12.70 -16.26
CA SER A 165 10.54 14.10 -16.37
C SER A 165 11.71 15.09 -16.24
N GLU A 166 12.85 14.77 -16.85
CA GLU A 166 14.07 15.59 -16.78
C GLU A 166 13.94 16.88 -17.60
N ASN A 167 13.11 16.88 -18.64
CA ASN A 167 12.96 18.03 -19.54
C ASN A 167 11.89 19.01 -19.06
N ASP A 168 10.76 18.51 -18.55
CA ASP A 168 9.63 19.31 -18.08
C ASP A 168 8.94 18.56 -16.93
N TYR A 169 9.12 19.08 -15.71
CA TYR A 169 8.59 18.47 -14.50
C TYR A 169 7.36 19.23 -14.00
N ASP A 170 6.18 18.60 -14.13
CA ASP A 170 4.99 18.98 -13.38
C ASP A 170 4.77 17.98 -12.22
N PRO A 171 4.72 18.43 -10.96
CA PRO A 171 4.53 17.54 -9.81
C PRO A 171 3.21 16.75 -9.83
N GLY A 172 2.17 17.29 -10.48
CA GLY A 172 0.87 16.63 -10.64
C GLY A 172 0.93 15.54 -11.71
N GLU A 173 1.52 15.82 -12.86
CA GLU A 173 1.69 14.84 -13.94
C GLU A 173 2.61 13.69 -13.55
N ALA A 174 3.72 13.97 -12.84
CA ALA A 174 4.58 12.92 -12.28
C ALA A 174 3.81 12.01 -11.30
N TYR A 175 2.95 12.58 -10.45
CA TYR A 175 2.07 11.80 -9.58
C TYR A 175 1.07 10.96 -10.39
N ASN A 176 0.37 11.57 -11.35
CA ASN A 176 -0.60 10.91 -12.22
C ASN A 176 0.03 9.73 -12.97
N GLN A 177 1.23 9.94 -13.53
CA GLN A 177 2.05 8.92 -14.18
C GLN A 177 2.35 7.76 -13.22
N SER A 178 2.82 8.06 -12.00
CA SER A 178 3.15 7.02 -11.02
C SER A 178 1.93 6.17 -10.61
N LYS A 179 0.75 6.80 -10.48
CA LYS A 179 -0.49 6.10 -10.12
C LYS A 179 -1.09 5.32 -11.29
N LEU A 180 -0.91 5.78 -12.53
CA LEU A 180 -1.20 4.99 -13.72
C LEU A 180 -0.29 3.77 -13.83
N ALA A 181 1.01 3.92 -13.56
CA ALA A 181 1.95 2.81 -13.57
C ALA A 181 1.52 1.68 -12.61
N ASN A 182 0.98 2.02 -11.43
CA ASN A 182 0.40 1.03 -10.51
C ASN A 182 -0.80 0.26 -11.09
N ILE A 183 -1.67 0.91 -11.87
CA ILE A 183 -2.80 0.22 -12.54
C ILE A 183 -2.30 -0.72 -13.63
N LEU A 184 -1.37 -0.24 -14.47
CA LEU A 184 -0.79 -1.04 -15.55
C LEU A 184 -0.05 -2.27 -14.99
N PHE A 185 0.75 -2.06 -13.94
CA PHE A 185 1.46 -3.13 -13.25
C PHE A 185 0.51 -4.14 -12.61
N THR A 186 -0.57 -3.69 -11.98
CA THR A 186 -1.60 -4.57 -11.42
C THR A 186 -2.17 -5.51 -12.48
N ARG A 187 -2.58 -4.95 -13.62
CA ARG A 187 -3.18 -5.72 -14.71
C ARG A 187 -2.19 -6.71 -15.32
N GLU A 188 -0.97 -6.27 -15.59
CA GLU A 188 0.05 -7.13 -16.18
C GLU A 188 0.52 -8.22 -15.23
N LEU A 189 0.73 -7.90 -13.94
CA LEU A 189 1.13 -8.90 -12.95
C LEU A 189 0.00 -9.92 -12.71
N ALA A 190 -1.26 -9.47 -12.65
CA ALA A 190 -2.40 -10.38 -12.57
C ALA A 190 -2.44 -11.36 -13.75
N ARG A 191 -2.17 -10.88 -14.97
CA ARG A 191 -2.07 -11.73 -16.18
C ARG A 191 -0.94 -12.74 -16.07
N ARG A 192 0.24 -12.32 -15.61
CA ARG A 192 1.42 -13.20 -15.45
C ARG A 192 1.27 -14.25 -14.36
N LEU A 193 0.47 -13.97 -13.33
CA LEU A 193 0.26 -14.85 -12.18
C LEU A 193 -0.97 -15.75 -12.31
N GLN A 194 -1.61 -15.79 -13.48
CA GLN A 194 -2.71 -16.73 -13.75
C GLN A 194 -2.29 -18.18 -13.44
N GLY A 195 -3.15 -18.91 -12.74
CA GLY A 195 -2.89 -20.29 -12.33
C GLY A 195 -1.98 -20.47 -11.11
N THR A 196 -1.33 -19.42 -10.61
CA THR A 196 -0.42 -19.53 -9.45
C THR A 196 -1.12 -19.46 -8.09
N GLY A 197 -2.41 -19.11 -8.06
CA GLY A 197 -3.16 -18.85 -6.83
C GLY A 197 -2.86 -17.51 -6.16
N VAL A 198 -2.01 -16.67 -6.77
CA VAL A 198 -1.73 -15.31 -6.32
C VAL A 198 -2.67 -14.32 -7.03
N THR A 199 -3.37 -13.48 -6.26
CA THR A 199 -4.21 -12.40 -6.81
C THR A 199 -3.53 -11.05 -6.70
N VAL A 200 -3.76 -10.17 -7.67
CA VAL A 200 -3.20 -8.83 -7.71
C VAL A 200 -4.29 -7.83 -8.05
N ASN A 201 -4.58 -6.89 -7.14
CA ASN A 201 -5.60 -5.88 -7.37
C ASN A 201 -5.08 -4.49 -7.02
N ALA A 202 -5.72 -3.47 -7.57
CA ALA A 202 -5.47 -2.08 -7.25
C ALA A 202 -6.62 -1.50 -6.46
N VAL A 203 -6.33 -0.56 -5.57
CA VAL A 203 -7.35 0.13 -4.77
C VAL A 203 -7.16 1.63 -4.82
N HIS A 204 -8.25 2.37 -4.73
CA HIS A 204 -8.26 3.78 -4.39
C HIS A 204 -8.87 3.96 -3.00
N PRO A 205 -8.13 4.54 -2.04
CA PRO A 205 -8.62 4.70 -0.67
C PRO A 205 -9.64 5.84 -0.52
N GLY A 206 -9.89 6.65 -1.56
CA GLY A 206 -10.59 7.93 -1.44
C GLY A 206 -9.62 9.11 -1.34
N ILE A 207 -10.18 10.30 -1.11
CA ILE A 207 -9.40 11.47 -0.68
C ILE A 207 -9.28 11.32 0.84
N VAL A 208 -8.09 11.05 1.34
CA VAL A 208 -7.84 10.78 2.77
C VAL A 208 -6.96 11.88 3.33
N ASP A 209 -7.29 12.38 4.52
CA ASP A 209 -6.43 13.34 5.21
C ASP A 209 -5.11 12.65 5.57
N THR A 210 -4.06 12.98 4.85
CA THR A 210 -2.73 12.37 5.02
C THR A 210 -1.68 13.43 4.76
N GLU A 211 -0.48 13.22 5.30
CA GLU A 211 0.72 14.03 5.01
C GLU A 211 1.04 14.16 3.50
N LEU A 212 0.40 13.36 2.63
CA LEU A 212 0.52 13.48 1.18
C LEU A 212 0.03 14.84 0.66
N THR A 213 -0.91 15.51 1.34
CA THR A 213 -1.45 16.80 0.90
C THR A 213 -0.54 17.99 1.23
N ARG A 214 0.55 17.80 2.00
CA ARG A 214 1.43 18.88 2.50
C ARG A 214 2.09 19.71 1.40
N HIS A 215 2.23 19.16 0.20
CA HIS A 215 2.78 19.87 -0.96
C HIS A 215 1.70 20.37 -1.95
N MET A 216 0.42 20.29 -1.60
CA MET A 216 -0.64 20.90 -2.41
C MET A 216 -0.62 22.42 -2.20
N SER A 217 -0.27 23.19 -3.24
CA SER A 217 -0.27 24.67 -3.23
C SER A 217 -1.57 25.33 -2.73
N PHE A 218 -2.69 24.60 -2.70
CA PHE A 218 -3.96 25.08 -2.14
C PHE A 218 -3.86 25.52 -0.67
N PHE A 219 -2.92 24.97 0.10
CA PHE A 219 -2.71 25.32 1.51
C PHE A 219 -1.63 26.40 1.74
N ASN A 220 -0.96 26.87 0.68
CA ASN A 220 0.13 27.85 0.81
C ASN A 220 -0.35 29.30 0.85
N SER A 221 -1.61 29.59 0.49
CA SER A 221 -2.21 30.91 0.72
C SER A 221 -3.27 30.81 1.82
N THR A 222 -3.21 31.72 2.80
CA THR A 222 -4.13 31.76 3.95
C THR A 222 -5.59 31.89 3.51
N LEU A 223 -5.83 32.56 2.39
CA LEU A 223 -7.16 32.83 1.84
C LEU A 223 -7.76 31.60 1.12
N SER A 224 -6.98 30.90 0.31
CA SER A 224 -7.41 29.65 -0.34
C SER A 224 -7.61 28.53 0.68
N ALA A 225 -6.77 28.48 1.72
CA ALA A 225 -6.93 27.55 2.83
C ALA A 225 -8.23 27.82 3.62
N LEU A 226 -8.64 29.07 3.84
CA LEU A 226 -9.86 29.39 4.58
C LEU A 226 -11.14 29.07 3.78
N LEU A 227 -11.13 29.32 2.46
CA LEU A 227 -12.30 29.15 1.59
C LEU A 227 -12.50 27.72 1.11
N LEU A 228 -11.42 26.98 0.78
CA LEU A 228 -11.54 25.61 0.27
C LEU A 228 -11.51 24.55 1.39
N LYS A 229 -10.96 24.82 2.58
CA LYS A 229 -10.93 23.83 3.68
C LYS A 229 -12.30 23.25 4.01
N PRO A 230 -13.40 24.02 4.16
CA PRO A 230 -14.70 23.46 4.51
C PRO A 230 -15.24 22.50 3.44
N PHE A 231 -15.02 22.84 2.16
CA PHE A 231 -15.46 22.02 1.03
C PHE A 231 -14.59 20.77 0.87
N VAL A 232 -13.26 20.90 0.97
CA VAL A 232 -12.32 19.77 0.87
C VAL A 232 -12.47 18.84 2.08
N TRP A 233 -12.68 19.38 3.28
CA TRP A 233 -12.97 18.60 4.50
C TRP A 233 -14.20 17.71 4.35
N LEU A 234 -15.25 18.18 3.67
CA LEU A 234 -16.45 17.39 3.40
C LEU A 234 -16.18 16.15 2.51
N PHE A 235 -15.12 16.18 1.71
CA PHE A 235 -14.70 15.07 0.85
C PHE A 235 -13.48 14.30 1.39
N ILE A 236 -12.86 14.79 2.46
CA ILE A 236 -11.73 14.15 3.15
C ILE A 236 -12.27 13.05 4.05
N LYS A 237 -11.89 11.82 3.75
CA LYS A 237 -12.10 10.65 4.60
C LYS A 237 -11.08 10.66 5.74
N SER A 238 -11.50 10.20 6.91
CA SER A 238 -10.56 9.79 7.97
C SER A 238 -9.65 8.65 7.47
N PRO A 239 -8.43 8.49 8.01
CA PRO A 239 -7.57 7.37 7.63
C PRO A 239 -8.24 6.01 7.84
N ARG A 240 -9.04 5.85 8.91
CA ARG A 240 -9.89 4.67 9.13
C ARG A 240 -10.86 4.40 7.99
N GLN A 241 -11.52 5.44 7.46
CA GLN A 241 -12.40 5.29 6.29
C GLN A 241 -11.60 5.04 5.00
N GLY A 242 -10.40 5.62 4.89
CA GLY A 242 -9.47 5.41 3.78
C GLY A 242 -8.95 3.97 3.70
N ALA A 243 -8.74 3.33 4.85
CA ALA A 243 -8.28 1.95 4.93
C ALA A 243 -9.36 0.93 4.51
N GLN A 244 -10.66 1.29 4.57
CA GLN A 244 -11.75 0.33 4.34
C GLN A 244 -11.68 -0.34 2.96
N THR A 245 -11.43 0.42 1.89
CA THR A 245 -11.35 -0.15 0.53
C THR A 245 -10.18 -1.13 0.42
N THR A 246 -9.03 -0.80 1.02
CA THR A 246 -7.86 -1.67 1.07
C THR A 246 -8.16 -2.94 1.87
N LEU A 247 -8.75 -2.80 3.06
CA LEU A 247 -9.10 -3.92 3.93
C LEU A 247 -10.15 -4.84 3.29
N TYR A 248 -11.14 -4.26 2.61
CA TYR A 248 -12.13 -5.01 1.84
C TYR A 248 -11.44 -5.88 0.77
N ALA A 249 -10.55 -5.29 -0.03
CA ALA A 249 -9.79 -6.02 -1.05
C ALA A 249 -8.91 -7.15 -0.46
N VAL A 250 -8.39 -6.95 0.75
CA VAL A 250 -7.52 -7.91 1.45
C VAL A 250 -8.31 -9.02 2.13
N LEU A 251 -9.43 -8.71 2.79
CA LEU A 251 -10.08 -9.59 3.75
C LEU A 251 -11.31 -10.31 3.19
N ASP A 252 -11.99 -9.75 2.20
CA ASP A 252 -13.22 -10.35 1.66
C ASP A 252 -12.91 -11.67 0.94
N GLU A 253 -13.59 -12.74 1.36
CA GLU A 253 -13.41 -14.09 0.81
C GLU A 253 -13.96 -14.22 -0.61
N ASN A 254 -14.99 -13.45 -0.97
CA ASN A 254 -15.55 -13.41 -2.31
C ASN A 254 -14.55 -12.86 -3.35
N LEU A 255 -13.51 -12.17 -2.88
CA LEU A 255 -12.44 -11.63 -3.72
C LEU A 255 -11.25 -12.59 -3.88
N GLN A 256 -11.27 -13.77 -3.26
CA GLN A 256 -10.15 -14.72 -3.26
C GLN A 256 -9.67 -15.13 -4.68
N HIS A 257 -10.57 -15.13 -5.66
CA HIS A 257 -10.27 -15.47 -7.06
C HIS A 257 -10.34 -14.26 -8.00
N LYS A 258 -10.53 -13.05 -7.47
CA LYS A 258 -10.61 -11.82 -8.25
C LYS A 258 -9.22 -11.21 -8.38
N THR A 259 -8.76 -11.01 -9.61
CA THR A 259 -7.42 -10.49 -9.92
C THR A 259 -7.49 -9.52 -11.11
N GLY A 260 -6.60 -8.55 -11.16
CA GLY A 260 -6.54 -7.51 -12.19
C GLY A 260 -7.58 -6.40 -12.03
N ILE A 261 -8.28 -6.34 -10.89
CA ILE A 261 -9.39 -5.40 -10.66
C ILE A 261 -8.88 -4.12 -9.98
N TYR A 262 -9.49 -2.99 -10.32
CA TYR A 262 -9.33 -1.72 -9.62
C TYR A 262 -10.60 -1.41 -8.80
N PHE A 263 -10.47 -1.33 -7.48
CA PHE A 263 -11.55 -1.02 -6.55
C PHE A 263 -11.50 0.47 -6.14
N ARG A 264 -12.66 1.12 -6.05
CA ARG A 264 -12.81 2.56 -5.76
C ARG A 264 -13.73 2.77 -4.57
#